data_AF-A0A2U3PFP3-F1
#
_entry.id   AF-A0A2U3PFP3-F1
#
_cell.length_a   1.000
_cell.length_b   1.000
_cell.length_c   1.000
_cell.angle_alpha   90.00
_cell.angle_beta   90.00
_cell.angle_gamma   90.00
#
_symmetry.space_group_name_H-M   'P 1'
#
loop_
_entity.id
_entity.type
_entity.pdbx_description
1 polymer ?
#
loop_
_entity_poly.entity_id
_entity_poly.type
_entity_poly.pdbx_seq_one_letter_code
_entity_poly.pdbx_strand_id
1 'polypeptide(L)'
;VSWLSVHEFVAPVLARPGSFPMIGTPEWCALADDHPAKLAAIFDAAQHWALRVEAAQEALAEASHSISAAEDWSDIADEVRRRQQFHAENSWARRRPA
;
A
#
# COMPACT_ATOMS: atom_id res chain seq x y z
N VAL A 1 -5.17 3.28 6.12
CA VAL A 1 -5.66 2.24 7.06
C VAL A 1 -4.96 2.51 8.38
N SER A 2 -5.62 2.31 9.53
CA SER A 2 -4.97 2.44 10.84
C SER A 2 -4.73 1.05 11.42
N TRP A 3 -3.49 0.58 11.43
CA TRP A 3 -3.16 -0.72 12.02
C TRP A 3 -3.37 -0.71 13.53
N LEU A 4 -2.90 0.33 14.22
CA LEU A 4 -2.97 0.42 15.67
C LEU A 4 -4.41 0.28 16.19
N SER A 5 -5.37 0.97 15.54
CA SER A 5 -6.79 0.86 15.91
C SER A 5 -7.34 -0.57 15.75
N VAL A 6 -6.90 -1.29 14.72
CA VAL A 6 -7.27 -2.71 14.51
C VAL A 6 -6.62 -3.58 15.56
N HIS A 7 -5.33 -3.37 15.85
CA HIS A 7 -4.58 -4.12 16.84
C HIS A 7 -5.20 -3.99 18.24
N GLU A 8 -5.52 -2.77 18.67
CA GLU A 8 -6.18 -2.52 19.96
C GLU A 8 -7.55 -3.20 20.06
N PHE A 9 -8.31 -3.23 18.95
CA PHE A 9 -9.59 -3.91 18.90
C PHE A 9 -9.46 -5.44 19.00
N VAL A 10 -8.50 -6.05 18.29
CA VAL A 10 -8.37 -7.51 18.25
C VAL A 10 -7.58 -8.09 19.41
N ALA A 11 -6.66 -7.35 20.03
CA ALA A 11 -5.85 -7.80 21.16
C ALA A 11 -6.65 -8.52 22.27
N PRO A 12 -7.78 -7.98 22.78
CA PRO A 12 -8.58 -8.67 23.80
C PRO A 12 -9.29 -9.93 23.27
N VAL A 13 -9.50 -10.06 21.95
CA VAL A 13 -10.05 -11.26 21.32
C VAL A 13 -9.00 -12.36 21.24
N LEU A 14 -7.78 -12.00 20.82
CA LEU A 14 -6.64 -12.93 20.68
C LEU A 14 -6.17 -13.50 22.03
N ALA A 15 -6.33 -12.74 23.12
CA ALA A 15 -5.96 -13.19 24.46
C ALA A 15 -6.90 -14.26 25.04
N ARG A 16 -8.14 -14.40 24.55
CA ARG A 16 -9.16 -15.31 25.11
C ARG A 16 -8.85 -16.80 24.94
N PRO A 17 -8.51 -17.30 23.74
CA PRO A 17 -8.25 -18.74 23.54
C PRO A 17 -6.88 -19.19 24.08
N GLY A 18 -5.98 -18.28 24.45
CA GLY A 18 -4.62 -18.58 24.90
C GLY A 18 -3.68 -19.02 23.77
N SER A 19 -4.08 -20.04 22.99
CA SER A 19 -3.39 -20.50 21.78
C SER A 19 -4.40 -20.83 20.69
N PHE A 20 -4.04 -20.60 19.43
CA PHE A 20 -4.86 -20.95 18.28
C PHE A 20 -3.97 -21.39 17.11
N PRO A 21 -4.45 -22.29 16.23
CA PRO A 21 -3.68 -22.72 15.07
C PRO A 21 -3.55 -21.58 14.07
N MET A 22 -2.49 -21.61 13.27
CA MET A 22 -2.33 -20.67 12.16
C MET A 22 -3.48 -20.82 11.15
N ILE A 23 -4.00 -19.69 10.67
CA ILE A 23 -5.09 -19.65 9.68
C ILE A 23 -4.78 -20.52 8.46
N GLY A 24 -5.75 -21.31 8.01
CA GLY A 24 -5.65 -22.15 6.81
C GLY A 24 -4.86 -23.46 6.97
N THR A 25 -4.29 -23.73 8.15
CA THR A 25 -3.70 -25.04 8.44
C THR A 25 -4.76 -26.14 8.53
N PRO A 26 -4.42 -27.42 8.36
CA PRO A 26 -5.37 -28.51 8.53
C PRO A 26 -6.06 -28.52 9.91
N GLU A 27 -5.32 -28.19 10.97
CA GLU A 27 -5.87 -28.04 12.33
C GLU A 27 -6.92 -26.93 12.39
N TRP A 28 -6.65 -25.77 11.78
CA TRP A 28 -7.62 -24.68 11.68
C TRP A 28 -8.86 -25.06 10.85
N CYS A 29 -8.67 -25.77 9.74
CA CYS A 29 -9.77 -26.23 8.88
C CYS A 29 -10.69 -27.23 9.60
N ALA A 30 -10.15 -28.03 10.52
CA ALA A 30 -10.91 -29.00 11.30
C ALA A 30 -11.78 -28.36 12.40
N LEU A 31 -11.54 -27.10 12.77
CA LEU A 31 -12.35 -26.38 13.75
C LEU A 31 -13.73 -26.01 13.18
N ALA A 32 -14.74 -26.02 14.05
CA ALA A 32 -16.06 -25.48 13.73
C ALA A 32 -15.99 -23.98 13.38
N ASP A 33 -16.91 -23.50 12.55
CA ASP A 33 -16.87 -22.14 12.01
C ASP A 33 -17.01 -21.04 13.07
N ASP A 34 -17.72 -21.33 14.15
CA ASP A 34 -17.91 -20.46 15.31
C ASP A 34 -16.88 -20.69 16.43
N HIS A 35 -15.92 -21.61 16.23
CA HIS A 35 -14.94 -21.94 17.25
C HIS A 35 -14.07 -20.72 17.57
N PRO A 36 -13.94 -20.29 18.84
CA PRO A 36 -13.22 -19.06 19.22
C PRO A 36 -11.77 -19.00 18.71
N ALA A 37 -11.06 -20.13 18.73
CA ALA A 37 -9.69 -20.21 18.19
C ALA A 37 -9.63 -20.02 16.66
N LYS A 38 -10.66 -20.46 15.92
CA LYS A 38 -10.74 -20.30 14.46
C LYS A 38 -10.94 -18.83 14.11
N LEU A 39 -11.85 -18.16 14.84
CA LEU A 39 -12.09 -16.72 14.73
C LEU A 39 -10.87 -15.89 15.15
N ALA A 40 -10.18 -16.28 16.24
CA ALA A 40 -8.95 -15.61 16.68
C ALA A 40 -7.88 -15.64 15.58
N ALA A 41 -7.66 -16.79 14.93
CA ALA A 41 -6.73 -16.88 13.81
C ALA A 41 -7.11 -15.98 12.62
N ILE A 42 -8.41 -15.78 12.36
CA ILE A 42 -8.90 -14.83 11.35
C ILE A 42 -8.60 -13.39 11.75
N PHE A 43 -8.88 -13.01 12.99
CA PHE A 43 -8.59 -11.66 13.50
C PHE A 43 -7.09 -11.36 13.53
N ASP A 44 -6.26 -12.35 13.87
CA ASP A 44 -4.81 -12.23 13.81
C ASP A 44 -4.33 -12.00 12.36
N ALA A 45 -4.87 -12.73 11.39
CA ALA A 45 -4.58 -12.49 9.97
C ALA A 45 -5.04 -11.10 9.50
N ALA A 46 -6.21 -10.65 9.96
CA ALA A 46 -6.76 -9.34 9.60
C ALA A 46 -5.90 -8.18 10.10
N GLN A 47 -5.38 -8.23 11.34
CA GLN A 47 -4.46 -7.19 11.82
C GLN A 47 -3.16 -7.14 11.02
N HIS A 48 -2.60 -8.28 10.62
CA HIS A 48 -1.38 -8.33 9.80
C HIS A 48 -1.62 -7.79 8.39
N TRP A 49 -2.80 -8.02 7.81
CA TRP A 49 -3.18 -7.39 6.56
C TRP A 49 -3.32 -5.87 6.70
N ALA A 50 -3.95 -5.38 7.77
CA ALA A 50 -4.05 -3.95 8.04
C ALA A 50 -2.66 -3.29 8.17
N LEU A 51 -1.72 -3.94 8.88
CA LEU A 51 -0.33 -3.52 8.98
C LEU A 51 0.34 -3.42 7.60
N ARG A 52 0.18 -4.47 6.77
CA ARG A 52 0.73 -4.48 5.42
C ARG A 52 0.19 -3.32 4.58
N VAL A 53 -1.10 -3.03 4.66
CA VAL A 53 -1.72 -1.94 3.88
C VAL A 53 -1.21 -0.58 4.35
N GLU A 54 -1.17 -0.33 5.67
CA GLU A 54 -0.64 0.92 6.23
C GLU A 54 0.82 1.15 5.82
N ALA A 55 1.69 0.14 5.99
CA ALA A 55 3.09 0.22 5.59
C ALA A 55 3.27 0.44 4.08
N ALA A 56 2.43 -0.17 3.25
CA ALA A 56 2.45 0.07 1.80
C ALA A 56 2.03 1.50 1.44
N GLN A 57 1.08 2.08 2.18
CA GLN A 57 0.66 3.48 1.99
C GLN A 57 1.78 4.44 2.36
N GLU A 58 2.47 4.20 3.48
CA GLU A 58 3.62 4.99 3.90
C GLU A 58 4.76 4.93 2.88
N ALA A 59 5.11 3.72 2.41
CA ALA A 59 6.14 3.55 1.39
C ALA A 59 5.79 4.24 0.06
N LEU A 60 4.52 4.22 -0.36
CA LEU A 60 4.07 4.93 -1.56
C LEU A 60 4.14 6.45 -1.39
N ALA A 61 3.78 6.96 -0.21
CA ALA A 61 3.89 8.39 0.09
C ALA A 61 5.35 8.86 0.06
N GLU A 62 6.25 8.10 0.68
CA GLU A 62 7.69 8.37 0.67
C GLU A 62 8.26 8.34 -0.75
N ALA A 63 7.89 7.35 -1.56
CA ALA A 63 8.28 7.28 -2.96
C ALA A 63 7.75 8.48 -3.76
N SER A 64 6.51 8.91 -3.52
CA SER A 64 5.93 10.10 -4.16
C SER A 64 6.71 11.36 -3.78
N HIS A 65 7.05 11.54 -2.50
CA HIS A 65 7.85 12.68 -2.05
C HIS A 65 9.25 12.66 -2.65
N SER A 66 9.90 11.49 -2.70
CA SER A 66 11.20 11.32 -3.34
C SER A 66 11.17 11.72 -4.82
N ILE A 67 10.13 11.32 -5.57
CA ILE A 67 9.97 11.72 -6.99
C ILE A 67 9.72 13.23 -7.07
N SER A 68 8.80 13.77 -6.26
CA SER A 68 8.50 15.20 -6.25
C SER A 68 9.72 16.06 -5.91
N ALA A 69 10.66 15.55 -5.11
CA ALA A 69 11.88 16.24 -4.74
C ALA A 69 13.08 15.95 -5.67
N ALA A 70 12.96 15.00 -6.59
CA ALA A 70 14.09 14.55 -7.42
C ALA A 70 14.56 15.60 -8.44
N GLU A 71 13.64 16.43 -8.93
CA GLU A 71 13.90 17.41 -9.99
C GLU A 71 13.07 18.68 -9.76
N ASP A 72 13.49 19.79 -10.36
CA ASP A 72 12.64 20.99 -10.45
C ASP A 72 11.54 20.77 -11.51
N TRP A 73 10.39 20.31 -11.04
CA TRP A 73 9.24 20.03 -11.90
C TRP A 73 8.67 21.28 -12.58
N SER A 74 8.92 22.49 -12.06
CA SER A 74 8.56 23.74 -12.71
C SER A 74 9.43 24.00 -13.93
N ASP A 75 10.75 23.83 -13.79
CA ASP A 75 11.70 23.96 -14.89
C ASP A 75 11.44 22.94 -15.99
N ILE A 76 11.18 21.67 -15.62
CA ILE A 76 10.81 20.62 -16.59
C ILE A 76 9.51 20.99 -17.31
N ALA A 77 8.50 21.47 -16.58
CA ALA A 77 7.24 21.89 -17.20
C ALA A 77 7.43 23.07 -18.16
N ASP A 78 8.31 24.02 -17.83
CA ASP A 78 8.66 25.14 -18.70
C ASP A 78 9.44 24.71 -19.94
N GLU A 79 10.33 23.74 -19.83
CA GLU A 79 11.00 23.15 -20.99
C GLU A 79 9.99 22.47 -21.92
N VAL A 80 9.10 21.64 -21.37
CA VAL A 80 8.06 20.95 -22.13
C VAL A 80 7.14 21.95 -22.83
N ARG A 81 6.69 23.00 -22.13
CA ARG A 81 5.86 24.08 -22.70
C ARG A 81 6.58 24.79 -23.85
N ARG A 82 7.83 25.23 -23.64
CA ARG A 82 8.63 25.89 -24.68
C ARG A 82 8.79 25.00 -25.91
N ARG A 83 9.02 23.71 -25.71
CA ARG A 83 9.15 22.74 -26.81
C ARG A 83 7.85 22.55 -27.59
N GLN A 84 6.72 22.45 -26.89
CA GLN A 84 5.40 22.34 -27.53
C GLN A 84 5.07 23.61 -28.32
N GLN A 85 5.33 24.78 -27.75
CA GLN A 85 5.13 26.06 -28.44
C GLN A 85 5.98 26.14 -29.71
N PHE A 86 7.26 25.77 -29.64
CA PHE A 86 8.13 25.72 -30.81
C PHE A 86 7.57 24.82 -31.91
N HIS A 87 7.08 23.62 -31.59
CA HIS A 87 6.49 22.71 -32.58
C HIS A 87 5.15 23.20 -33.14
N ALA A 88 4.34 23.91 -32.34
CA ALA A 88 3.10 24.51 -32.79
C ALA A 88 3.36 25.66 -33.79
N GLU A 89 4.34 26.52 -33.48
CA GLU A 89 4.77 27.61 -34.36
C GLU A 89 5.53 27.09 -35.60
N ASN A 90 6.25 25.98 -35.45
CA ASN A 90 7.12 25.40 -36.48
C ASN A 90 6.67 23.98 -36.82
N SER A 91 5.47 23.84 -37.39
CA SER A 91 4.88 22.56 -37.78
C SER A 91 5.72 21.75 -38.77
N TRP A 92 6.63 22.41 -39.50
CA TRP A 92 7.58 21.80 -40.42
C TRP A 92 8.81 21.20 -39.72
N ALA A 93 9.09 21.58 -38.47
CA ALA A 93 10.27 21.12 -37.74
C ALA A 93 10.11 19.65 -37.32
N ARG A 94 11.07 18.80 -37.69
CA ARG A 94 11.11 17.38 -37.31
C ARG A 94 12.25 17.09 -36.34
N ARG A 95 12.02 16.15 -35.41
CA ARG A 95 13.07 15.65 -34.52
C ARG A 95 14.14 14.94 -35.35
N ARG A 96 15.39 15.29 -35.11
CA ARG A 96 16.54 14.59 -35.71
C ARG A 96 16.68 13.23 -35.02
N PRO A 97 16.84 12.13 -35.77
CA PRO A 97 17.09 10.82 -35.18
C PRO A 97 18.45 10.81 -34.44
N ALA A 98 18.51 10.01 -33.37
CA ALA A 98 19.70 9.82 -32.54
C ALA A 98 20.81 9.07 -33.27
#